data_AF-A0A7S1UKW1-F1
#
_entry.id   AF-A0A7S1UKW1-F1
#
_cell.length_a   1.000
_cell.length_b   1.000
_cell.length_c   1.000
_cell.angle_alpha   90.00
_cell.angle_beta   90.00
_cell.angle_gamma   90.00
#
_symmetry.space_group_name_H-M   'P 1'
#
loop_
_entity.id
_entity.type
_entity.pdbx_description
1 polymer ?
#
loop_
_entity_poly.entity_id
_entity_poly.type
_entity_poly.pdbx_seq_one_letter_code
_entity_poly.pdbx_strand_id
1 'polypeptide(L)'
;TMLQDHYPNRLGMVFLVHLGRPAEFILNFVKPLLTKEVRDKIVVVTADQREEILETVVEDGFLPDYLGGTDTYKFDVKDYYKDYYKGTTKCTDEEAKEYIKTMPYHA
;
A
#
# COMPACT_ATOMS: atom_id res chain seq x y z
N THR A 1 8.09 13.86 8.89
CA THR A 1 7.93 13.52 7.45
C THR A 1 6.47 13.24 7.13
N MET A 2 6.01 13.46 5.89
CA MET A 2 4.59 13.34 5.46
C MET A 2 3.84 12.12 6.03
N LEU A 3 4.46 10.93 6.01
CA LEU A 3 3.85 9.69 6.50
C LEU A 3 3.75 9.61 8.03
N GLN A 4 4.65 10.25 8.77
CA GLN A 4 4.70 10.21 10.23
C GLN A 4 3.88 11.33 10.87
N ASP A 5 3.94 12.54 10.30
CA ASP A 5 3.41 13.73 10.96
C ASP A 5 2.00 14.09 10.48
N HIS A 6 1.64 13.74 9.25
CA HIS A 6 0.35 14.12 8.65
C HIS A 6 -0.62 12.93 8.50
N TYR A 7 -0.12 11.70 8.49
CA TYR A 7 -0.93 10.48 8.34
C TYR A 7 -0.52 9.32 9.27
N PRO A 8 -0.25 9.57 10.58
CA PRO A 8 0.33 8.58 11.49
C PRO A 8 -0.47 7.26 11.55
N ASN A 9 -1.79 7.34 11.53
CA ASN A 9 -2.69 6.19 11.71
C ASN A 9 -3.37 5.70 10.41
N ARG A 10 -2.99 6.22 9.23
CA ARG A 10 -3.60 5.80 7.95
C ARG A 10 -2.77 4.78 7.20
N LEU A 11 -1.49 4.66 7.54
CA LEU A 11 -0.63 3.63 6.96
C LEU A 11 -0.86 2.33 7.74
N GLY A 12 -1.50 1.35 7.09
CA GLY A 12 -1.73 0.01 7.65
C GLY A 12 -0.48 -0.88 7.51
N MET A 13 -0.11 -1.23 6.28
CA MET A 13 1.09 -1.99 5.96
C MET A 13 1.72 -1.48 4.65
N VAL A 14 3.01 -1.72 4.47
CA VAL A 14 3.77 -1.43 3.25
C VAL A 14 4.49 -2.69 2.82
N PHE A 15 4.12 -3.23 1.66
CA PHE A 15 4.79 -4.38 1.05
C PHE A 15 5.81 -3.91 0.01
N LEU A 16 7.07 -4.27 0.22
CA LEU A 16 8.16 -4.02 -0.73
C LEU A 16 8.44 -5.32 -1.48
N VAL A 17 7.93 -5.42 -2.71
CA VAL A 17 8.09 -6.57 -3.62
C VAL A 17 9.23 -6.33 -4.60
N HIS A 18 9.87 -7.41 -5.06
CA HIS A 18 10.98 -7.38 -6.05
C HIS A 18 12.14 -6.45 -5.65
N LEU A 19 12.41 -6.35 -4.35
CA LEU A 19 13.47 -5.49 -3.85
C LEU A 19 14.85 -6.04 -4.26
N GLY A 20 15.55 -5.34 -5.15
CA GLY A 20 16.92 -5.66 -5.50
C GLY A 20 17.89 -5.28 -4.37
N ARG A 21 19.07 -5.91 -4.34
CA ARG A 21 20.13 -5.62 -3.35
C ARG A 21 20.44 -4.12 -3.15
N PRO A 22 20.51 -3.26 -4.20
CA PRO A 22 20.73 -1.83 -4.00
C PRO A 22 19.62 -1.13 -3.21
N ALA A 23 18.37 -1.56 -3.39
CA ALA A 23 17.22 -0.97 -2.71
C ALA A 23 17.15 -1.40 -1.23
N GLU A 24 17.62 -2.61 -0.90
CA GLU A 24 17.82 -3.02 0.50
C GLU A 24 18.80 -2.12 1.25
N PHE A 25 19.91 -1.72 0.60
CA PHE A 25 20.87 -0.79 1.19
C PHE A 25 20.23 0.58 1.48
N ILE A 26 19.46 1.11 0.53
CA ILE A 26 18.73 2.37 0.72
C ILE A 26 17.73 2.25 1.87
N LEU A 27 16.97 1.15 1.92
CA LEU A 27 16.01 0.89 3.00
C LEU A 27 16.71 0.84 4.36
N ASN A 28 17.86 0.19 4.46
CA ASN A 28 18.64 0.13 5.69
C ASN A 28 19.21 1.50 6.10
N PHE A 29 19.47 2.40 5.15
CA PHE A 29 19.88 3.77 5.44
C PHE A 29 18.73 4.65 5.93
N VAL A 30 17.51 4.44 5.42
CA VAL A 30 16.31 5.22 5.80
C VAL A 30 15.63 4.69 7.06
N LYS A 31 15.72 3.38 7.34
CA LYS A 31 15.12 2.73 8.53
C LYS A 31 15.38 3.45 9.87
N PRO A 32 16.59 3.95 10.17
CA PRO A 32 16.85 4.68 11.43
C PRO A 32 16.06 5.98 11.57
N LEU A 33 15.68 6.61 10.46
CA LEU A 33 14.86 7.82 10.44
C LEU A 33 13.36 7.51 10.64
N LEU A 34 12.99 6.23 10.68
CA LEU A 34 11.62 5.80 10.87
C LEU A 34 11.32 5.48 12.34
N THR A 35 10.16 5.93 12.81
CA THR A 35 9.62 5.49 14.12
C THR A 35 9.48 3.98 14.13
N LYS A 36 9.51 3.37 15.33
CA LYS A 36 9.35 1.91 15.47
C LYS A 36 8.02 1.45 14.84
N GLU A 37 6.96 2.20 15.10
CA GLU A 37 5.64 1.92 14.55
C GLU A 37 5.62 1.86 13.02
N VAL A 38 6.27 2.80 12.33
CA VAL A 38 6.33 2.79 10.85
C VAL A 38 7.24 1.67 10.34
N ARG A 39 8.32 1.33 11.07
CA ARG A 39 9.18 0.21 10.70
C ARG A 39 8.47 -1.13 10.76
N ASP A 40 7.67 -1.34 11.79
CA ASP A 40 6.93 -2.59 12.02
C ASP A 40 5.85 -2.82 10.94
N LYS A 41 5.42 -1.74 10.26
CA LYS A 41 4.48 -1.79 9.12
C LYS A 41 5.13 -2.14 7.78
N ILE A 42 6.47 -2.16 7.68
CA ILE A 42 7.19 -2.43 6.43
C ILE A 42 7.52 -3.92 6.35
N VAL A 43 6.93 -4.61 5.37
CA VAL A 43 7.19 -6.01 5.06
C VAL A 43 7.95 -6.09 3.74
N VAL A 44 9.17 -6.64 3.77
CA VAL A 44 9.93 -6.94 2.55
C VAL A 44 9.54 -8.34 2.11
N VAL A 45 8.99 -8.42 0.90
CA VAL A 45 8.44 -9.66 0.34
C VAL A 45 9.44 -10.23 -0.66
N THR A 46 9.98 -11.41 -0.35
CA THR A 46 10.88 -12.14 -1.25
C THR A 46 10.08 -12.86 -2.34
N ALA A 47 10.74 -13.22 -3.44
CA ALA A 47 10.07 -13.80 -4.61
C ALA A 47 9.35 -15.12 -4.31
N ASP A 48 9.88 -15.90 -3.37
CA ASP A 48 9.39 -17.20 -2.90
C ASP A 48 8.20 -17.09 -1.94
N GLN A 49 8.07 -15.98 -1.20
CA GLN A 49 6.99 -15.77 -0.21
C GLN A 49 5.88 -14.85 -0.73
N ARG A 50 6.01 -14.38 -1.98
CA ARG A 50 5.18 -13.30 -2.52
C ARG A 50 3.71 -13.66 -2.63
N GLU A 51 3.40 -14.82 -3.19
CA GLU A 51 2.03 -15.28 -3.40
C GLU A 51 1.34 -15.47 -2.05
N GLU A 52 1.95 -16.25 -1.16
CA GLU A 52 1.44 -16.51 0.20
C GLU A 52 1.19 -15.23 1.01
N ILE A 53 2.15 -14.29 1.04
CA ILE A 53 2.00 -13.06 1.82
C ILE A 53 0.93 -12.15 1.22
N LEU A 54 0.92 -11.96 -0.10
CA LEU A 54 0.00 -11.03 -0.73
C LEU A 54 -1.45 -11.55 -0.73
N GLU A 55 -1.66 -12.86 -0.89
CA GLU A 55 -2.99 -13.49 -0.81
C GLU A 55 -3.62 -13.38 0.58
N THR A 56 -2.82 -13.33 1.65
CA THR A 56 -3.35 -13.14 3.00
C THR A 56 -3.92 -11.74 3.25
N VAL A 57 -3.59 -10.77 2.40
CA VAL A 57 -3.89 -9.34 2.62
C VAL A 57 -4.79 -8.77 1.53
N VAL A 58 -4.69 -9.27 0.31
CA VAL A 58 -5.47 -8.83 -0.86
C VAL A 58 -6.38 -9.98 -1.28
N GLU A 59 -7.67 -9.68 -1.40
CA GLU A 59 -8.66 -10.66 -1.86
C GLU A 59 -8.33 -11.17 -3.28
N ASP A 60 -8.60 -12.45 -3.50
CA ASP A 60 -8.40 -13.09 -4.79
C ASP A 60 -9.19 -12.36 -5.88
N GLY A 61 -8.57 -12.17 -7.04
CA GLY A 61 -9.13 -11.37 -8.14
C GLY A 61 -8.81 -9.87 -8.14
N PHE A 62 -8.31 -9.30 -7.04
CA PHE A 62 -7.83 -7.90 -6.99
C PHE A 62 -6.31 -7.77 -6.98
N LEU A 63 -5.59 -8.90 -6.84
CA LEU A 63 -4.13 -8.90 -6.92
C LEU A 63 -3.69 -8.79 -8.40
N PRO A 64 -2.80 -7.84 -8.75
CA PRO A 64 -2.32 -7.69 -10.12
C PRO A 64 -1.52 -8.90 -10.63
N ASP A 65 -1.64 -9.17 -11.93
CA ASP A 65 -0.98 -10.28 -12.63
C ASP A 65 0.55 -10.32 -12.45
N TYR A 66 1.21 -9.18 -12.53
CA TYR A 66 2.67 -9.06 -12.34
C TYR A 66 3.14 -9.34 -10.91
N LEU A 67 2.21 -9.36 -9.94
CA LEU A 67 2.45 -9.76 -8.55
C LEU A 67 2.03 -11.20 -8.25
N GLY A 68 1.42 -11.90 -9.20
CA GLY A 68 0.97 -13.29 -9.06
C GLY A 68 -0.53 -13.49 -9.00
N GLY A 69 -1.34 -12.42 -9.11
CA GLY A 69 -2.80 -12.55 -9.11
C GLY A 69 -3.40 -12.67 -10.51
N THR A 70 -4.71 -12.41 -10.62
CA THR A 70 -5.48 -12.49 -11.87
C THR A 70 -5.97 -11.14 -12.38
N ASP A 71 -5.74 -10.05 -11.63
CA ASP A 71 -6.18 -8.72 -12.06
C ASP A 71 -5.28 -8.18 -13.19
N THR A 72 -5.92 -7.88 -14.32
CA THR A 72 -5.27 -7.36 -15.53
C THR A 72 -5.43 -5.84 -15.67
N TYR A 73 -5.99 -5.17 -14.64
CA TYR A 73 -6.18 -3.73 -14.63
C TYR A 73 -4.86 -2.98 -14.88
N LYS A 74 -4.90 -2.04 -15.82
CA LYS A 74 -3.78 -1.15 -16.13
C LYS A 74 -4.15 0.28 -15.76
N PHE A 75 -3.45 0.80 -14.77
CA PHE A 75 -3.62 2.18 -14.35
C PHE A 75 -3.17 3.14 -15.46
N ASP A 76 -4.12 3.94 -15.96
CA ASP A 76 -3.85 5.08 -16.84
C ASP A 76 -4.20 6.38 -16.11
N VAL A 77 -3.22 7.26 -15.93
CA VAL A 77 -3.38 8.51 -15.17
C VAL A 77 -4.45 9.41 -15.78
N LYS A 78 -4.53 9.49 -17.11
CA LYS A 78 -5.44 10.40 -17.81
C LYS A 78 -6.87 9.93 -17.66
N ASP A 79 -7.12 8.64 -17.78
CA ASP A 79 -8.44 8.05 -17.61
C ASP A 79 -8.86 8.03 -16.12
N TYR A 80 -7.95 7.65 -15.23
CA TYR A 80 -8.23 7.53 -13.80
C TYR A 80 -8.61 8.88 -13.16
N TYR A 81 -7.89 9.95 -13.50
CA TYR A 81 -8.11 11.30 -12.97
C TYR A 81 -8.91 12.22 -13.90
N LYS A 82 -9.54 11.71 -14.98
CA LYS A 82 -10.23 12.54 -15.98
C LYS A 82 -11.27 13.52 -15.40
N ASP A 83 -11.92 13.13 -14.31
CA ASP A 83 -12.94 13.94 -13.66
C ASP A 83 -12.43 14.67 -12.40
N TYR A 84 -11.19 14.41 -11.97
CA TYR A 84 -10.62 15.05 -10.77
C TYR A 84 -10.58 16.58 -10.89
N TYR A 85 -10.24 17.09 -12.08
CA TYR A 85 -10.27 18.53 -12.39
C TYR A 85 -11.67 19.14 -12.45
N LYS A 86 -12.72 18.32 -12.47
CA LYS A 86 -14.13 18.75 -12.44
C LYS A 86 -14.71 18.79 -11.03
N GLY A 87 -13.87 18.59 -10.00
CA GLY A 87 -14.27 18.66 -8.59
C GLY A 87 -14.88 17.38 -8.03
N THR A 88 -14.89 16.27 -8.77
CA THR A 88 -15.29 14.97 -8.21
C THR A 88 -14.13 14.35 -7.45
N THR A 89 -14.27 14.20 -6.14
CA THR A 89 -13.37 13.38 -5.31
C THR A 89 -13.68 11.91 -5.56
N LYS A 90 -12.65 11.07 -5.71
CA LYS A 90 -12.83 9.62 -5.90
C LYS A 90 -13.12 8.87 -4.59
N CYS A 91 -12.88 9.54 -3.47
CA CYS A 91 -13.22 9.08 -2.13
C CYS A 91 -13.71 10.31 -1.36
N THR A 92 -14.94 10.24 -0.89
CA THR A 92 -15.56 11.24 -0.01
C THR A 92 -15.08 11.05 1.43
N ASP A 93 -15.22 12.08 2.26
CA ASP A 93 -14.89 11.96 3.69
C ASP A 93 -15.78 10.92 4.38
N GLU A 94 -17.00 10.71 3.89
CA GLU A 94 -17.95 9.70 4.34
C GLU A 94 -17.46 8.28 4.02
N GLU A 95 -17.06 8.02 2.77
CA GLU A 95 -16.48 6.73 2.35
C GLU A 95 -15.18 6.43 3.11
N ALA A 96 -14.34 7.44 3.33
CA ALA A 96 -13.13 7.29 4.14
C ALA A 96 -13.45 6.94 5.61
N LYS A 97 -14.48 7.55 6.21
CA LYS A 97 -14.92 7.23 7.57
C LYS A 97 -15.52 5.84 7.68
N GLU A 98 -16.25 5.39 6.66
CA GLU A 98 -16.80 4.03 6.61
C GLU A 98 -15.70 2.99 6.50
N TYR A 99 -14.73 3.21 5.61
CA TYR A 99 -13.56 2.35 5.45
C TYR A 99 -12.73 2.21 6.73
N ILE A 100 -12.53 3.30 7.50
CA ILE A 100 -11.83 3.24 8.80
C ILE A 100 -12.55 2.33 9.79
N LYS A 101 -13.89 2.26 9.75
CA LYS A 101 -14.68 1.40 10.66
C LYS A 101 -14.65 -0.07 10.27
N THR A 102 -14.50 -0.37 8.99
CA THR A 102 -14.50 -1.75 8.46
C THR A 102 -13.11 -2.35 8.38
N MET A 103 -12.05 -1.58 8.65
CA MET A 103 -10.69 -2.08 8.68
C MET A 103 -10.48 -3.12 9.81
N PRO A 104 -9.93 -4.30 9.52
CA PRO A 104 -9.80 -5.39 10.49
C PRO A 104 -8.78 -5.12 11.63
N TYR A 105 -7.99 -4.05 11.56
CA TYR A 105 -6.90 -3.75 12.52
C TYR A 105 -7.23 -2.65 13.55
N HIS A 106 -8.51 -2.28 13.71
CA HIS A 106 -8.97 -1.33 14.75
C HIS A 106 -9.80 -1.98 15.87
N ALA A 107 -9.76 -3.30 16.03
CA ALA A 107 -10.29 -4.02 17.18
C ALA A 107 -9.18 -4.39 18.19
#